data_AF-A0A1R1LXS5-F1
#
_entry.id   AF-A0A1R1LXS5-F1
#
_cell.length_a   1.000
_cell.length_b   1.000
_cell.length_c   1.000
_cell.angle_alpha   90.00
_cell.angle_beta   90.00
_cell.angle_gamma   90.00
#
_symmetry.space_group_name_H-M   'P 1'
#
loop_
_entity.id
_entity.type
_entity.pdbx_description
1 polymer ?
#
loop_
_entity_poly.entity_id
_entity_poly.type
_entity_poly.pdbx_seq_one_letter_code
_entity_poly.pdbx_strand_id
1 'polypeptide(L)'
;MESGLMEPQHEELGDLLVLPTAAAESSVPSHCGRPMRQRRLEFGAMHDRANHVIAQAALEGRRVLACECGFLHEQPVSGEAVLVPDDVDPRLFVGFFGRRVLAAAGHAESLEWSLDQSRDGGASGQGPVDDALVAEFDDATRALEAELLLALGNRVPGADLARDAGIEESEIADLLHRHGVTGIAAAESASVSTAVPLTVAVNSCEHAERPVSA
;
A
#
# COMPACT_ATOMS: atom_id res chain seq x y z
N MET A 1 -0.14 6.99 88.77
CA MET A 1 0.13 8.40 88.46
C MET A 1 0.95 8.38 87.18
N GLU A 2 0.31 8.00 86.07
CA GLU A 2 -0.39 8.90 85.13
C GLU A 2 0.63 9.77 84.37
N SER A 3 1.01 9.41 83.14
CA SER A 3 0.25 9.49 81.86
C SER A 3 0.45 10.85 81.19
N GLY A 4 0.93 10.84 79.94
CA GLY A 4 1.03 12.04 79.12
C GLY A 4 1.83 11.87 77.83
N LEU A 5 1.65 10.73 77.13
CA LEU A 5 2.03 10.61 75.72
C LEU A 5 1.06 11.48 74.90
N MET A 6 1.56 12.53 74.26
CA MET A 6 0.82 13.24 73.22
C MET A 6 1.21 12.68 71.86
N GLU A 7 0.34 11.82 71.34
CA GLU A 7 0.18 11.61 69.91
C GLU A 7 -0.53 12.81 69.28
N PRO A 8 -0.10 13.31 68.12
CA PRO A 8 -0.98 14.02 67.21
C PRO A 8 -1.63 13.03 66.23
N GLN A 9 -2.85 12.67 66.61
CA GLN A 9 -4.08 12.60 65.80
C GLN A 9 -3.99 12.30 64.29
N HIS A 10 -4.66 11.21 63.94
CA HIS A 10 -5.37 10.97 62.68
C HIS A 10 -6.07 12.23 62.15
N GLU A 11 -5.71 12.64 60.94
CA GLU A 11 -6.68 13.19 60.00
C GLU A 11 -6.95 12.12 58.92
N GLU A 12 -8.11 11.48 59.05
CA GLU A 12 -8.86 11.01 57.89
C GLU A 12 -8.94 12.15 56.88
N LEU A 13 -8.69 11.86 55.59
CA LEU A 13 -9.38 12.51 54.49
C LEU A 13 -9.03 11.81 53.18
N GLY A 14 -10.03 11.15 52.64
CA GLY A 14 -10.11 10.84 51.22
C GLY A 14 -9.66 9.44 50.85
N ASP A 15 -10.60 8.50 50.95
CA ASP A 15 -10.82 7.52 49.90
C ASP A 15 -10.70 8.22 48.54
N LEU A 16 -9.49 8.22 47.98
CA LEU A 16 -9.29 8.38 46.56
C LEU A 16 -9.95 7.16 45.95
N LEU A 17 -11.23 7.34 45.64
CA LEU A 17 -11.96 6.61 44.63
C LEU A 17 -10.99 6.36 43.49
N VAL A 18 -10.40 5.16 43.50
CA VAL A 18 -9.93 4.50 42.30
C VAL A 18 -11.22 4.29 41.53
N LEU A 19 -11.64 5.33 40.80
CA LEU A 19 -12.53 5.15 39.67
C LEU A 19 -11.89 4.01 38.90
N PRO A 20 -12.58 2.88 38.68
CA PRO A 20 -12.07 1.92 37.73
C PRO A 20 -11.95 2.73 36.44
N THR A 21 -10.72 3.01 36.03
CA THR A 21 -10.44 3.27 34.64
C THR A 21 -11.03 2.04 33.98
N ALA A 22 -12.22 2.18 33.39
CA ALA A 22 -12.77 1.16 32.56
C ALA A 22 -11.71 0.99 31.48
N ALA A 23 -10.83 0.00 31.69
CA ALA A 23 -10.16 -0.65 30.60
C ALA A 23 -11.31 -0.98 29.67
N ALA A 24 -11.41 -0.24 28.57
CA ALA A 24 -12.40 -0.52 27.56
C ALA A 24 -12.18 -1.98 27.22
N GLU A 25 -13.06 -2.84 27.73
CA GLU A 25 -13.11 -4.25 27.38
C GLU A 25 -13.43 -4.22 25.89
N SER A 26 -12.38 -4.22 25.08
CA SER A 26 -12.44 -4.42 23.65
C SER A 26 -13.05 -5.81 23.49
N SER A 27 -14.37 -5.87 23.45
CA SER A 27 -15.11 -7.10 23.19
C SER A 27 -14.64 -7.57 21.83
N VAL A 28 -13.92 -8.70 21.82
CA VAL A 28 -13.44 -9.30 20.58
C VAL A 28 -14.69 -9.61 19.76
N PRO A 29 -14.84 -9.04 18.55
CA PRO A 29 -16.02 -9.27 17.72
C PRO A 29 -16.31 -10.75 17.55
N SER A 30 -17.58 -11.12 17.62
CA SER A 30 -18.02 -12.50 17.48
C SER A 30 -18.88 -12.69 16.24
N HIS A 31 -18.71 -13.81 15.54
CA HIS A 31 -19.51 -14.22 14.40
C HIS A 31 -19.75 -15.74 14.46
N CYS A 32 -20.92 -16.22 13.99
CA CYS A 32 -21.33 -17.63 14.13
C CYS A 32 -21.26 -18.18 15.58
N GLY A 33 -21.47 -17.34 16.59
CA GLY A 33 -21.42 -17.72 18.00
C GLY A 33 -20.00 -17.98 18.55
N ARG A 34 -18.94 -17.61 17.82
CA ARG A 34 -17.54 -17.75 18.25
C ARG A 34 -16.81 -16.39 18.16
N PRO A 35 -15.83 -16.12 19.03
CA PRO A 35 -14.97 -14.95 18.87
C PRO A 35 -14.17 -15.05 17.56
N MET A 36 -14.13 -13.97 16.81
CA MET A 36 -13.33 -13.88 15.58
C MET A 36 -11.85 -13.80 15.94
N ARG A 37 -10.99 -14.39 15.10
CA ARG A 37 -9.54 -14.40 15.31
C ARG A 37 -8.88 -13.45 14.33
N GLN A 38 -7.80 -12.80 14.75
CA GLN A 38 -6.99 -12.02 13.83
C GLN A 38 -6.44 -12.92 12.74
N ARG A 39 -6.73 -12.57 11.48
CA ARG A 39 -6.12 -13.22 10.33
C ARG A 39 -4.80 -12.53 10.03
N ARG A 40 -3.76 -13.34 9.85
CA ARG A 40 -2.43 -12.85 9.46
C ARG A 40 -2.25 -13.08 7.96
N LEU A 41 -1.34 -12.32 7.36
CA LEU A 41 -0.94 -12.55 5.98
C LEU A 41 -0.33 -13.95 5.85
N GLU A 42 -0.79 -14.68 4.84
CA GLU A 42 -0.22 -15.96 4.45
C GLU A 42 0.71 -15.74 3.26
N PHE A 43 2.02 -15.64 3.51
CA PHE A 43 3.00 -15.22 2.49
C PHE A 43 3.05 -16.11 1.24
N GLY A 44 2.68 -17.39 1.35
CA GLY A 44 2.60 -18.32 0.21
C GLY A 44 1.42 -18.09 -0.74
N ALA A 45 0.50 -17.18 -0.41
CA ALA A 45 -0.73 -16.93 -1.16
C ALA A 45 -1.03 -15.43 -1.31
N MET A 46 -0.02 -14.57 -1.46
CA MET A 46 -0.19 -13.10 -1.57
C MET A 46 -1.07 -12.62 -2.75
N HIS A 47 -1.42 -13.53 -3.66
CA HIS A 47 -2.37 -13.30 -4.75
C HIS A 47 -3.83 -13.58 -4.38
N ASP A 48 -4.10 -14.21 -3.23
CA ASP A 48 -5.46 -14.46 -2.76
C ASP A 48 -6.13 -13.13 -2.34
N ARG A 49 -7.42 -13.02 -2.66
CA ARG A 49 -8.27 -11.87 -2.31
C ARG A 49 -8.26 -11.61 -0.81
N ALA A 50 -8.25 -12.66 0.01
CA ALA A 50 -8.20 -12.52 1.46
C ALA A 50 -6.91 -11.84 1.94
N ASN A 51 -5.76 -12.24 1.38
CA ASN A 51 -4.47 -11.62 1.69
C ASN A 51 -4.40 -10.18 1.18
N HIS A 52 -4.99 -9.88 0.02
CA HIS A 52 -5.07 -8.51 -0.46
C HIS A 52 -5.86 -7.61 0.49
N VAL A 53 -7.01 -8.06 1.00
CA VAL A 53 -7.81 -7.32 1.99
C VAL A 53 -7.04 -7.12 3.30
N ILE A 54 -6.34 -8.14 3.79
CA ILE A 54 -5.53 -8.04 5.01
C ILE A 54 -4.40 -7.03 4.82
N ALA A 55 -3.72 -7.08 3.67
CA ALA A 55 -2.61 -6.18 3.37
C ALA A 55 -3.07 -4.72 3.21
N GLN A 56 -4.20 -4.51 2.52
CA GLN A 56 -4.83 -3.20 2.41
C GLN A 56 -5.20 -2.63 3.78
N ALA A 57 -5.89 -3.43 4.61
CA ALA A 57 -6.29 -3.01 5.94
C ALA A 57 -5.07 -2.65 6.80
N ALA A 58 -4.01 -3.45 6.75
CA ALA A 58 -2.77 -3.16 7.47
C ALA A 58 -2.18 -1.80 7.06
N LEU A 59 -2.06 -1.51 5.76
CA LEU A 59 -1.54 -0.22 5.27
C LEU A 59 -2.39 0.98 5.71
N GLU A 60 -3.67 0.77 5.97
CA GLU A 60 -4.61 1.79 6.45
C GLU A 60 -4.66 1.89 7.99
N GLY A 61 -3.76 1.21 8.71
CA GLY A 61 -3.77 1.19 10.18
C GLY A 61 -4.94 0.38 10.74
N ARG A 62 -5.36 -0.67 10.04
CA ARG A 62 -6.47 -1.56 10.41
C ARG A 62 -5.99 -3.00 10.49
N ARG A 63 -6.62 -3.80 11.34
CA ARG A 63 -6.45 -5.26 11.40
C ARG A 63 -7.71 -5.95 10.90
N VAL A 64 -7.53 -7.11 10.27
CA VAL A 64 -8.65 -7.96 9.86
C VAL A 64 -8.82 -9.11 10.84
N LEU A 65 -10.01 -9.24 11.40
CA LEU A 65 -10.47 -10.42 12.09
C LEU A 65 -11.27 -11.28 11.11
N ALA A 66 -11.10 -12.59 11.16
CA ALA A 66 -11.82 -13.55 10.33
C ALA A 66 -12.60 -14.54 11.19
N CYS A 67 -13.79 -14.88 10.73
CA CYS A 67 -14.55 -16.04 11.18
C CYS A 67 -14.18 -17.27 10.32
N GLU A 68 -14.31 -18.47 10.87
CA GLU A 68 -14.10 -19.73 10.14
C GLU A 68 -15.03 -19.85 8.91
N CYS A 69 -16.19 -19.19 8.92
CA CYS A 69 -17.12 -19.17 7.78
C CYS A 69 -16.68 -18.21 6.64
N GLY A 70 -15.53 -17.54 6.77
CA GLY A 70 -15.01 -16.59 5.78
C GLY A 70 -15.47 -15.13 5.97
N PHE A 71 -16.31 -14.83 6.96
CA PHE A 71 -16.69 -13.45 7.28
C PHE A 71 -15.48 -12.66 7.80
N LEU A 72 -15.26 -11.45 7.28
CA LEU A 72 -14.17 -10.56 7.65
C LEU A 72 -14.70 -9.32 8.38
N HIS A 73 -13.97 -8.86 9.39
CA HIS A 73 -14.27 -7.65 10.14
C HIS A 73 -13.00 -6.84 10.34
N GLU A 74 -13.02 -5.58 9.93
CA GLU A 74 -11.88 -4.66 10.03
C GLU A 74 -11.99 -3.81 11.30
N GLN A 75 -10.88 -3.66 12.02
CA GLN A 75 -10.81 -2.82 13.21
C GLN A 75 -9.59 -1.91 13.15
N PRO A 76 -9.66 -0.66 13.62
CA PRO A 76 -8.49 0.19 13.71
C PRO A 76 -7.45 -0.41 14.69
N VAL A 77 -6.18 -0.19 14.39
CA VAL A 77 -5.04 -0.43 15.29
C VAL A 77 -4.27 0.87 15.51
N SER A 78 -3.73 1.04 16.71
CA SER A 78 -2.86 2.17 17.02
C SER A 78 -1.42 1.85 16.58
N GLY A 79 -0.88 2.61 15.63
CA GLY A 79 0.52 2.53 15.21
C GLY A 79 0.69 2.45 13.69
N GLU A 80 1.92 2.68 13.23
CA GLU A 80 2.34 2.46 11.84
C GLU A 80 2.48 0.96 11.59
N ALA A 81 1.80 0.44 10.57
CA ALA A 81 1.93 -0.96 10.18
C ALA A 81 2.93 -1.07 9.03
N VAL A 82 4.14 -1.52 9.34
CA VAL A 82 5.04 -2.05 8.31
C VAL A 82 4.48 -3.41 7.91
N LEU A 83 4.13 -3.56 6.63
CA LEU A 83 3.45 -4.75 6.11
C LEU A 83 4.42 -5.94 5.97
N VAL A 84 5.68 -5.64 5.65
CA VAL A 84 6.76 -6.62 5.45
C VAL A 84 7.63 -6.65 6.71
N PRO A 85 7.53 -7.69 7.55
CA PRO A 85 8.41 -7.85 8.71
C PRO A 85 9.88 -7.95 8.29
N ASP A 86 10.80 -7.56 9.17
CA ASP A 86 12.25 -7.57 8.91
C ASP A 86 12.81 -8.97 8.56
N ASP A 87 12.17 -10.03 9.05
CA ASP A 87 12.56 -11.43 8.88
C ASP A 87 11.92 -12.10 7.65
N VAL A 88 11.13 -11.36 6.87
CA VAL A 88 10.43 -11.87 5.68
C VAL A 88 11.08 -11.30 4.42
N ASP A 89 11.27 -12.15 3.41
CA ASP A 89 11.74 -11.72 2.10
C ASP A 89 10.74 -10.74 1.46
N PRO A 90 11.11 -9.46 1.22
CA PRO A 90 10.24 -8.47 0.59
C PRO A 90 9.77 -8.85 -0.80
N ARG A 91 10.49 -9.75 -1.50
CA ARG A 91 10.12 -10.22 -2.83
C ARG A 91 8.78 -10.95 -2.86
N LEU A 92 8.34 -11.51 -1.72
CA LEU A 92 7.01 -12.13 -1.58
C LEU A 92 5.86 -11.11 -1.77
N PHE A 93 6.16 -9.82 -1.65
CA PHE A 93 5.19 -8.73 -1.78
C PHE A 93 5.24 -8.01 -3.13
N VAL A 94 6.18 -8.33 -4.01
CA VAL A 94 6.31 -7.73 -5.36
C VAL A 94 4.98 -7.80 -6.10
N GLY A 95 4.33 -8.97 -6.10
CA GLY A 95 3.03 -9.12 -6.76
C GLY A 95 1.92 -8.24 -6.14
N PHE A 96 1.95 -7.96 -4.84
CA PHE A 96 0.93 -7.12 -4.19
C PHE A 96 1.16 -5.63 -4.51
N PHE A 97 2.37 -5.13 -4.28
CA PHE A 97 2.71 -3.74 -4.54
C PHE A 97 2.76 -3.42 -6.03
N GLY A 98 3.27 -4.34 -6.86
CA GLY A 98 3.31 -4.20 -8.31
C GLY A 98 1.92 -3.99 -8.90
N ARG A 99 0.88 -4.70 -8.42
CA ARG A 99 -0.52 -4.45 -8.86
C ARG A 99 -1.01 -3.05 -8.50
N ARG A 100 -0.62 -2.51 -7.34
CA ARG A 100 -1.02 -1.16 -6.90
C ARG A 100 -0.33 -0.09 -7.74
N VAL A 101 0.98 -0.23 -7.92
CA VAL A 101 1.78 0.67 -8.78
C VAL A 101 1.26 0.63 -10.21
N LEU A 102 1.01 -0.55 -10.78
CA LEU A 102 0.43 -0.71 -12.12
C LEU A 102 -0.95 -0.05 -12.26
N ALA A 103 -1.82 -0.21 -11.26
CA ALA A 103 -3.14 0.42 -11.27
C ALA A 103 -3.04 1.95 -11.24
N ALA A 104 -2.14 2.51 -10.42
CA ALA A 104 -1.89 3.95 -10.36
C ALA A 104 -1.26 4.48 -11.65
N ALA A 105 -0.28 3.76 -12.22
CA ALA A 105 0.37 4.11 -13.47
C ALA A 105 -0.62 4.13 -14.64
N GLY A 106 -1.44 3.08 -14.78
CA GLY A 106 -2.46 3.02 -15.82
C GLY A 106 -3.53 4.11 -15.69
N HIS A 107 -3.85 4.56 -14.47
CA HIS A 107 -4.75 5.69 -14.26
C HIS A 107 -4.12 7.01 -14.71
N ALA A 108 -2.86 7.27 -14.35
CA ALA A 108 -2.14 8.45 -14.79
C ALA A 108 -1.98 8.48 -16.33
N GLU A 109 -1.60 7.37 -16.95
CA GLU A 109 -1.48 7.23 -18.41
C GLU A 109 -2.83 7.49 -19.11
N SER A 110 -3.94 7.01 -18.55
CA SER A 110 -5.27 7.26 -19.10
C SER A 110 -5.66 8.74 -19.09
N LEU A 111 -5.27 9.46 -18.04
CA LEU A 111 -5.50 10.90 -17.92
C LEU A 111 -4.57 11.70 -18.83
N GLU A 112 -3.30 11.30 -18.96
CA GLU A 112 -2.36 11.88 -19.93
C GLU A 112 -2.91 11.76 -21.36
N TRP A 113 -3.36 10.57 -21.74
CA TRP A 113 -3.98 10.36 -23.04
C TRP A 113 -5.22 11.25 -23.24
N SER A 114 -6.05 11.40 -22.20
CA SER A 114 -7.23 12.27 -22.24
C SER A 114 -6.85 13.75 -22.42
N LEU A 115 -5.76 14.20 -21.78
CA LEU A 115 -5.21 15.53 -21.97
C LEU A 115 -4.72 15.74 -23.41
N ASP A 116 -4.02 14.77 -23.99
CA ASP A 116 -3.57 14.84 -25.37
C ASP A 116 -4.74 14.91 -26.36
N GLN A 117 -5.79 14.11 -26.15
CA GLN A 117 -7.01 14.20 -26.96
C GLN A 117 -7.69 15.57 -26.83
N SER A 118 -7.67 16.19 -25.64
CA SER A 118 -8.24 17.53 -25.44
C SER A 118 -7.48 18.62 -26.22
N ARG A 119 -6.17 18.44 -26.41
CA ARG A 119 -5.30 19.35 -27.16
C ARG A 119 -5.52 19.20 -28.67
N ASP A 120 -5.66 17.97 -29.15
CA ASP A 120 -5.82 17.65 -30.57
C ASP A 120 -7.26 17.88 -31.09
N GLY A 121 -8.27 17.75 -30.23
CA GLY A 121 -9.69 17.83 -30.59
C GLY A 121 -10.26 19.24 -30.82
N GLY A 122 -9.50 20.31 -30.53
CA GLY A 122 -9.89 21.68 -30.82
C GLY A 122 -9.71 21.99 -32.30
N ALA A 123 -10.79 22.28 -33.04
CA ALA A 123 -10.81 22.58 -34.49
C ALA A 123 -9.94 23.80 -34.96
N SER A 124 -9.06 24.30 -34.11
CA SER A 124 -8.08 25.37 -34.39
C SER A 124 -6.83 25.29 -33.48
N GLY A 125 -6.60 24.19 -32.76
CA GLY A 125 -5.38 23.98 -31.94
C GLY A 125 -5.22 24.93 -30.75
N GLN A 126 -6.29 25.63 -30.34
CA GLN A 126 -6.29 26.68 -29.31
C GLN A 126 -7.55 26.64 -28.43
N GLY A 127 -8.10 25.44 -28.19
CA GLY A 127 -9.08 25.27 -27.12
C GLY A 127 -8.40 25.44 -25.75
N PRO A 128 -9.06 26.04 -24.75
CA PRO A 128 -8.51 26.07 -23.39
C PRO A 128 -8.28 24.63 -22.92
N VAL A 129 -7.10 24.37 -22.37
CA VAL A 129 -6.81 23.11 -21.68
C VAL A 129 -7.81 22.97 -20.53
N ASP A 130 -8.34 21.77 -20.35
CA ASP A 130 -9.23 21.50 -19.23
C ASP A 130 -8.44 21.50 -17.92
N ASP A 131 -8.46 22.63 -17.20
CA ASP A 131 -7.77 22.80 -15.93
C ASP A 131 -8.19 21.75 -14.88
N ALA A 132 -9.42 21.23 -14.95
CA ALA A 132 -9.86 20.18 -14.05
C ALA A 132 -9.19 18.84 -14.38
N LEU A 133 -9.04 18.53 -15.67
CA LEU A 133 -8.33 17.33 -16.11
C LEU A 133 -6.82 17.41 -15.81
N VAL A 134 -6.23 18.60 -15.89
CA VAL A 134 -4.83 18.82 -15.47
C VAL A 134 -4.68 18.57 -13.97
N ALA A 135 -5.58 19.10 -13.15
CA ALA A 135 -5.56 18.87 -11.71
C ALA A 135 -5.74 17.38 -11.36
N GLU A 136 -6.62 16.67 -12.07
CA GLU A 136 -6.83 15.23 -11.90
C GLU A 136 -5.59 14.41 -12.29
N PHE A 137 -4.92 14.80 -13.38
CA PHE A 137 -3.64 14.19 -13.77
C PHE A 137 -2.56 14.42 -12.69
N ASP A 138 -2.42 15.64 -12.17
CA ASP A 138 -1.47 15.94 -11.08
C ASP A 138 -1.79 15.15 -9.79
N ASP A 139 -3.07 14.92 -9.49
CA ASP A 139 -3.50 14.04 -8.40
C ASP A 139 -3.12 12.58 -8.67
N ALA A 140 -3.31 12.09 -9.89
CA ALA A 140 -2.95 10.73 -10.29
C ALA A 140 -1.44 10.48 -10.28
N THR A 141 -0.63 11.44 -10.74
CA THR A 141 0.84 11.36 -10.64
C THR A 141 1.28 11.32 -9.17
N ARG A 142 0.70 12.15 -8.30
CA ARG A 142 0.98 12.10 -6.86
C ARG A 142 0.54 10.77 -6.22
N ALA A 143 -0.56 10.18 -6.68
CA ALA A 143 -1.00 8.87 -6.22
C ALA A 143 -0.01 7.78 -6.65
N LEU A 144 0.49 7.80 -7.89
CA LEU A 144 1.54 6.88 -8.35
C LEU A 144 2.83 7.02 -7.53
N GLU A 145 3.29 8.25 -7.30
CA GLU A 145 4.46 8.51 -6.45
C GLU A 145 4.26 7.96 -5.03
N ALA A 146 3.07 8.14 -4.44
CA ALA A 146 2.73 7.62 -3.12
C ALA A 146 2.77 6.08 -3.09
N GLU A 147 2.26 5.40 -4.11
CA GLU A 147 2.31 3.93 -4.20
C GLU A 147 3.75 3.40 -4.36
N LEU A 148 4.58 4.09 -5.14
CA LEU A 148 6.00 3.76 -5.27
C LEU A 148 6.74 3.92 -3.93
N LEU A 149 6.56 5.06 -3.27
CA LEU A 149 7.16 5.33 -1.96
C LEU A 149 6.68 4.32 -0.90
N LEU A 150 5.41 3.93 -0.94
CA LEU A 150 4.84 2.92 -0.05
C LEU A 150 5.48 1.55 -0.27
N ALA A 151 5.64 1.13 -1.53
CA ALA A 151 6.28 -0.14 -1.87
C ALA A 151 7.77 -0.15 -1.47
N LEU A 152 8.48 0.93 -1.77
CA LEU A 152 9.89 1.10 -1.40
C LEU A 152 10.06 1.12 0.12
N GLY A 153 9.20 1.84 0.86
CA GLY A 153 9.18 1.86 2.32
C GLY A 153 8.94 0.48 2.94
N ASN A 154 8.24 -0.40 2.23
CA ASN A 154 8.07 -1.81 2.57
C ASN A 154 9.18 -2.73 1.98
N ARG A 155 10.31 -2.13 1.58
CA ARG A 155 11.53 -2.79 1.10
C ARG A 155 11.37 -3.61 -0.17
N VAL A 156 10.32 -3.36 -0.96
CA VAL A 156 10.19 -3.98 -2.27
C VAL A 156 11.30 -3.45 -3.18
N PRO A 157 12.05 -4.31 -3.91
CA PRO A 157 13.11 -3.85 -4.78
C PRO A 157 12.59 -2.91 -5.88
N GLY A 158 13.17 -1.71 -5.97
CA GLY A 158 12.75 -0.71 -6.96
C GLY A 158 12.89 -1.18 -8.41
N ALA A 159 13.92 -1.98 -8.72
CA ALA A 159 14.11 -2.55 -10.06
C ALA A 159 12.98 -3.50 -10.49
N ASP A 160 12.35 -4.20 -9.54
CA ASP A 160 11.19 -5.05 -9.85
C ASP A 160 9.95 -4.22 -10.13
N LEU A 161 9.73 -3.15 -9.36
CA LEU A 161 8.64 -2.20 -9.59
C LEU A 161 8.80 -1.45 -10.92
N ALA A 162 10.00 -0.97 -11.23
CA ALA A 162 10.34 -0.29 -12.49
C ALA A 162 10.00 -1.16 -13.70
N ARG A 163 10.53 -2.39 -13.71
CA ARG A 163 10.33 -3.34 -14.80
C ARG A 163 8.85 -3.66 -15.03
N ASP A 164 8.12 -3.91 -13.94
CA ASP A 164 6.71 -4.32 -14.05
C ASP A 164 5.83 -3.14 -14.47
N ALA A 165 6.11 -1.92 -13.99
CA ALA A 165 5.33 -0.72 -14.28
C ALA A 165 5.77 0.04 -15.55
N GLY A 166 6.84 -0.38 -16.22
CA GLY A 166 7.40 0.34 -17.37
C GLY A 166 7.98 1.70 -17.01
N ILE A 167 8.41 1.88 -15.75
CA ILE A 167 8.99 3.12 -15.22
C ILE A 167 10.51 3.00 -15.30
N GLU A 168 11.19 4.08 -15.68
CA GLU A 168 12.65 4.07 -15.74
C GLU A 168 13.26 4.03 -14.33
N GLU A 169 14.30 3.23 -14.10
CA GLU A 169 14.93 3.14 -12.78
C GLU A 169 15.46 4.52 -12.30
N SER A 170 15.84 5.38 -13.23
CA SER A 170 16.25 6.76 -12.93
C SER A 170 15.12 7.62 -12.34
N GLU A 171 13.87 7.39 -12.75
CA GLU A 171 12.70 8.11 -12.22
C GLU A 171 12.42 7.70 -10.76
N ILE A 172 12.63 6.42 -10.42
CA ILE A 172 12.56 5.95 -9.04
C ILE A 172 13.69 6.56 -8.20
N ALA A 173 14.90 6.67 -8.74
CA ALA A 173 16.02 7.30 -8.04
C ALA A 173 15.76 8.79 -7.77
N ASP A 174 15.21 9.51 -8.75
CA ASP A 174 14.83 10.92 -8.61
C ASP A 174 13.69 11.12 -7.61
N LEU A 175 12.70 10.23 -7.61
CA LEU A 175 11.63 10.20 -6.60
C LEU A 175 12.21 10.05 -5.18
N LEU A 176 13.08 9.06 -4.96
CA LEU A 176 13.72 8.85 -3.66
C LEU A 176 14.54 10.07 -3.22
N HIS A 177 15.24 10.71 -4.17
CA HIS A 177 16.00 11.92 -3.91
C HIS A 177 15.10 13.09 -3.49
N ARG A 178 14.01 13.35 -4.22
CA ARG A 178 13.03 14.41 -3.91
C ARG A 178 12.41 14.25 -2.52
N HIS A 179 12.15 13.02 -2.10
CA HIS A 179 11.51 12.72 -0.82
C HIS A 179 12.51 12.47 0.33
N GLY A 180 13.81 12.66 0.09
CA GLY A 180 14.85 12.50 1.13
C GLY A 180 14.94 11.08 1.69
N VAL A 181 14.50 10.08 0.92
CA VAL A 181 14.53 8.68 1.31
C VAL A 181 15.93 8.12 1.05
N THR A 182 16.86 8.42 1.96
CA THR A 182 18.21 7.88 1.93
C THR A 182 18.26 6.56 2.70
N GLY A 183 18.22 5.41 2.02
CA GLY A 183 18.42 4.12 2.71
C GLY A 183 17.90 2.85 2.05
N ILE A 184 17.25 2.92 0.89
CA ILE A 184 16.60 1.74 0.27
C ILE A 184 17.41 1.19 -0.93
N ALA A 185 18.42 1.92 -1.41
CA ALA A 185 19.25 1.52 -2.55
C ALA A 185 20.72 1.32 -2.12
N ALA A 186 21.11 0.08 -1.80
CA ALA A 186 22.50 -0.41 -1.91
C ALA A 186 22.68 -1.93 -1.71
N ALA A 187 21.62 -2.74 -1.79
CA ALA A 187 21.73 -4.19 -1.57
C ALA A 187 21.26 -4.99 -2.78
N GLU A 188 21.75 -4.66 -3.99
CA GLU A 188 21.96 -5.64 -5.07
C GLU A 188 22.71 -5.04 -6.28
N SER A 189 23.74 -4.21 -6.03
CA SER A 189 24.85 -4.10 -6.99
C SER A 189 25.81 -5.26 -6.77
N ALA A 190 25.35 -6.49 -7.06
CA ALA A 190 26.22 -7.65 -7.10
C ALA A 190 25.72 -8.66 -8.16
N SER A 191 26.13 -8.38 -9.40
CA SER A 191 26.51 -9.39 -10.39
C SER A 191 25.43 -10.36 -10.89
N VAL A 192 24.97 -10.18 -12.15
CA VAL A 192 25.29 -11.10 -13.25
C VAL A 192 25.20 -10.35 -14.60
N SER A 193 26.35 -10.24 -15.23
CA SER A 193 26.56 -10.01 -16.66
C SER A 193 25.91 -11.12 -17.49
N THR A 194 25.08 -10.78 -18.50
CA THR A 194 25.40 -10.95 -19.94
C THR A 194 24.22 -10.41 -20.76
N ALA A 195 24.41 -9.25 -21.40
CA ALA A 195 23.46 -8.72 -22.37
C ALA A 195 23.55 -9.51 -23.69
N VAL A 196 22.41 -9.99 -24.18
CA VAL A 196 22.22 -10.33 -25.60
C VAL A 196 21.16 -9.37 -26.13
N PRO A 197 21.47 -8.48 -27.10
CA PRO A 197 20.46 -7.62 -27.68
C PRO A 197 19.59 -8.42 -28.65
N LEU A 198 18.30 -8.59 -28.33
CA LEU A 198 17.31 -9.05 -29.29
C LEU A 198 16.89 -7.87 -30.17
N THR A 199 17.40 -7.87 -31.40
CA THR A 199 16.94 -7.04 -32.51
C THR A 199 15.43 -7.24 -32.73
N VAL A 200 14.68 -6.15 -32.63
CA VAL A 200 13.28 -6.06 -33.06
C VAL A 200 13.22 -6.17 -34.58
N ALA A 201 12.78 -7.31 -35.08
CA ALA A 201 12.30 -7.44 -36.45
C ALA A 201 10.80 -7.15 -36.46
N VAL A 202 10.45 -5.94 -36.88
CA VAL A 202 9.08 -5.59 -37.27
C VAL A 202 8.77 -6.38 -38.54
N ASN A 203 7.74 -7.22 -38.51
CA ASN A 203 7.08 -7.68 -39.73
C ASN A 203 5.56 -7.73 -39.52
N SER A 204 4.96 -6.64 -39.99
CA SER A 204 3.67 -6.49 -40.66
C SER A 204 2.68 -7.66 -40.60
N CYS A 205 1.50 -7.36 -40.04
CA CYS A 205 0.28 -8.11 -40.23
C CYS A 205 -0.16 -8.06 -41.71
N GLU A 206 -0.15 -9.20 -42.40
CA GLU A 206 -0.98 -9.40 -43.59
C GLU A 206 -2.25 -10.18 -43.21
N HIS A 207 -3.39 -9.59 -43.57
CA HIS A 207 -4.71 -10.18 -43.54
C HIS A 207 -4.77 -11.46 -44.39
N ALA A 208 -5.43 -12.50 -43.87
CA ALA A 208 -6.06 -13.50 -44.73
C ALA A 208 -7.39 -13.95 -44.13
N GLU A 209 -8.44 -13.68 -44.90
CA GLU A 209 -9.85 -13.83 -44.61
C GLU A 209 -10.27 -15.30 -44.41
N ARG A 210 -11.29 -15.50 -43.57
CA ARG A 210 -12.02 -16.77 -43.45
C ARG A 210 -12.87 -16.98 -44.71
N PRO A 211 -13.06 -18.23 -45.15
CA PRO A 211 -14.33 -18.62 -45.70
C PRO A 211 -15.09 -19.57 -44.76
N VAL A 212 -16.34 -19.17 -44.52
CA VAL A 212 -17.43 -19.98 -43.95
C VAL A 212 -17.83 -21.06 -44.94
N SER A 213 -18.05 -22.28 -44.46
CA SER A 213 -18.96 -23.28 -45.06
C SER A 213 -19.32 -24.24 -43.92
N ALA A 214 -20.55 -24.17 -43.42
CA ALA A 214 -21.78 -24.83 -43.90
C ALA A 214 -21.97 -26.18 -43.19
#